data_AF-A0A0L7QTJ4-F1
#
_entry.id   AF-A0A0L7QTJ4-F1
#
_cell.length_a   1.000
_cell.length_b   1.000
_cell.length_c   1.000
_cell.angle_alpha   90.00
_cell.angle_beta   90.00
_cell.angle_gamma   90.00
#
_symmetry.space_group_name_H-M   'P 1'
#
loop_
_entity.id
_entity.type
_entity.pdbx_description
1 polymer ?
#
loop_
_entity_poly.entity_id
_entity_poly.type
_entity_poly.pdbx_seq_one_letter_code
_entity_poly.pdbx_strand_id
1 'polypeptide(L)'
;MEQVPALHIDNHTLIESLNILQYLEETRPHRPLMPADPVKRARVREICEVIASGIQPLEKYHFLLQINIEMSKNYCFSAVEKLLSSSAGKYCVGDEITLADCCLIPQIFNARRFLVDLRPFPTILRVDRHLENHPAFTAAHPNNQPDCPPEATK
;
A
#
# COMPACT_ATOMS: atom_id res chain seq x y z
N MET A 1 -21.14 -1.12 -6.83
CA MET A 1 -20.22 -1.01 -5.68
C MET A 1 -20.15 0.44 -5.27
N GLU A 2 -20.31 0.74 -4.00
CA GLU A 2 -20.17 2.09 -3.44
C GLU A 2 -18.78 2.21 -2.78
N GLN A 3 -17.73 2.18 -3.60
CA GLN A 3 -16.34 2.21 -3.14
C GLN A 3 -15.50 3.13 -4.01
N VAL A 4 -14.43 3.67 -3.43
CA VAL A 4 -13.36 4.38 -4.12
C VAL A 4 -12.08 3.54 -4.07
N PRO A 5 -11.16 3.65 -5.06
CA PRO A 5 -11.17 4.61 -6.18
C PRO A 5 -11.86 4.10 -7.46
N ALA A 6 -12.17 5.04 -8.36
CA ALA A 6 -12.41 4.82 -9.78
C ALA A 6 -11.54 5.79 -10.58
N LEU A 7 -11.01 5.35 -11.72
CA LEU A 7 -10.17 6.15 -12.62
C LEU A 7 -10.82 6.24 -14.00
N HIS A 8 -11.08 7.46 -14.46
CA HIS A 8 -11.46 7.71 -15.85
C HIS A 8 -10.22 8.06 -16.66
N ILE A 9 -9.84 7.21 -17.61
CA ILE A 9 -8.61 7.33 -18.41
C ILE A 9 -8.82 6.64 -19.76
N ASP A 10 -8.23 7.19 -20.83
CA ASP A 10 -8.26 6.61 -22.18
C ASP A 10 -9.68 6.24 -22.67
N ASN A 11 -10.67 7.08 -22.35
CA ASN A 11 -12.12 6.88 -22.62
C ASN A 11 -12.76 5.66 -21.93
N HIS A 12 -12.11 5.12 -20.89
CA HIS A 12 -12.61 4.04 -20.06
C HIS A 12 -12.76 4.47 -18.60
N THR A 13 -13.64 3.80 -17.88
CA THR A 13 -13.74 3.90 -16.43
C THR A 13 -13.26 2.59 -15.83
N LEU A 14 -12.17 2.65 -15.08
CA LEU A 14 -11.57 1.53 -14.38
C LEU A 14 -11.89 1.64 -12.89
N ILE A 15 -12.14 0.50 -12.27
CA ILE A 15 -12.39 0.34 -10.83
C ILE A 15 -11.40 -0.70 -10.28
N GLU A 16 -11.33 -0.78 -8.95
CA GLU A 16 -10.36 -1.57 -8.17
C GLU A 16 -8.93 -1.05 -8.29
N SER A 17 -8.32 -0.73 -7.15
CA SER A 17 -6.99 -0.08 -7.11
C SER A 17 -5.90 -0.91 -7.77
N LEU A 18 -5.84 -2.23 -7.52
CA LEU A 18 -4.84 -3.11 -8.13
C LEU A 18 -5.04 -3.28 -9.64
N ASN A 19 -6.28 -3.23 -10.12
CA ASN A 19 -6.57 -3.27 -11.55
C ASN A 19 -6.15 -1.95 -12.23
N ILE A 20 -6.45 -0.81 -11.60
CA ILE A 20 -6.01 0.52 -12.05
C ILE A 20 -4.48 0.58 -12.11
N LEU A 21 -3.77 0.13 -11.07
CA LEU A 21 -2.31 0.11 -11.03
C LEU A 21 -1.69 -0.77 -12.13
N GLN A 22 -2.28 -1.94 -12.42
CA GLN A 22 -1.83 -2.81 -13.50
C GLN A 22 -2.03 -2.18 -14.87
N TYR A 23 -3.18 -1.54 -15.11
CA TYR A 23 -3.42 -0.82 -16.35
C TYR A 23 -2.39 0.28 -16.59
N LEU A 24 -2.06 1.06 -15.55
CA LEU A 24 -1.04 2.11 -15.64
C LEU A 24 0.35 1.53 -15.94
N GLU A 25 0.73 0.42 -15.30
CA GLU A 25 1.98 -0.28 -15.57
C GLU A 25 2.09 -0.76 -17.03
N GLU A 26 0.99 -1.29 -17.58
CA GLU A 26 0.95 -1.80 -18.96
C GLU A 26 1.00 -0.69 -20.01
N THR A 27 0.47 0.50 -19.69
CA THR A 27 0.25 1.57 -20.66
C THR A 27 1.21 2.75 -20.53
N ARG A 28 1.90 2.91 -19.38
CA ARG A 28 2.88 3.99 -19.12
C ARG A 28 4.27 3.41 -18.75
N PRO A 29 4.94 2.70 -19.67
CA PRO A 29 6.13 1.88 -19.35
C PRO A 29 7.41 2.67 -19.05
N HIS A 30 7.43 4.00 -19.20
CA HIS A 30 8.64 4.81 -19.05
C HIS A 30 9.17 4.90 -17.60
N ARG A 31 8.34 4.56 -16.61
CA ARG A 31 8.71 4.51 -15.19
C ARG A 31 8.07 3.27 -14.57
N PRO A 32 8.59 2.06 -14.86
CA PRO A 32 7.96 0.83 -14.43
C PRO A 32 7.97 0.74 -12.91
N LEU A 33 6.84 0.33 -12.33
CA LEU A 33 6.69 -0.02 -10.92
C LEU A 33 6.68 -1.53 -10.72
N MET A 34 7.00 -2.29 -11.76
CA MET A 34 7.21 -3.72 -11.68
C MET A 34 8.59 -4.09 -12.23
N PRO A 35 9.36 -4.96 -11.54
CA PRO A 35 10.63 -5.46 -12.05
C PRO A 35 10.48 -6.17 -13.40
N ALA A 36 11.58 -6.28 -14.15
CA ALA A 36 11.64 -7.13 -15.34
C ALA A 36 11.70 -8.63 -14.97
N ASP A 37 12.36 -8.96 -13.86
CA ASP A 37 12.51 -10.34 -13.38
C ASP A 37 11.15 -10.94 -12.96
N PRO A 38 10.71 -12.07 -13.56
CA PRO A 38 9.40 -12.65 -13.27
C PRO A 38 9.19 -13.06 -11.80
N VAL A 39 10.24 -13.52 -11.12
CA VAL A 39 10.16 -13.95 -9.72
C VAL A 39 9.98 -12.73 -8.81
N LYS A 40 10.73 -11.65 -9.06
CA LYS A 40 10.54 -10.38 -8.35
C LYS A 40 9.16 -9.78 -8.64
N ARG A 41 8.65 -9.87 -9.87
CA ARG A 41 7.26 -9.46 -10.20
C ARG A 41 6.23 -10.24 -9.39
N ALA A 42 6.39 -11.56 -9.27
CA ALA A 42 5.51 -12.39 -8.46
C ALA A 42 5.54 -11.97 -6.99
N ARG A 43 6.74 -11.64 -6.45
CA ARG A 43 6.88 -11.13 -5.10
C ARG A 43 6.17 -9.78 -4.88
N VAL A 44 6.27 -8.86 -5.84
CA VAL A 44 5.53 -7.58 -5.77
C VAL A 44 4.03 -7.85 -5.71
N ARG A 45 3.49 -8.73 -6.57
CA ARG A 45 2.07 -9.10 -6.56
C ARG A 45 1.65 -9.76 -5.25
N GLU A 46 2.46 -10.67 -4.71
CA GLU A 46 2.19 -11.34 -3.43
C GLU A 46 2.01 -10.33 -2.29
N ILE A 47 2.91 -9.33 -2.19
CA ILE A 47 2.80 -8.28 -1.17
C ILE A 47 1.54 -7.42 -1.41
N CYS A 48 1.27 -7.04 -2.66
CA CYS A 48 0.07 -6.28 -3.02
C CYS A 48 -1.21 -7.02 -2.61
N GLU A 49 -1.32 -8.31 -2.91
CA GLU A 49 -2.48 -9.14 -2.59
C GLU A 49 -2.65 -9.34 -1.09
N VAL A 50 -1.56 -9.60 -0.36
CA VAL A 50 -1.63 -9.70 1.10
C VAL A 50 -2.23 -8.43 1.69
N ILE A 51 -1.81 -7.25 1.23
CA ILE A 51 -2.33 -5.97 1.72
C ILE A 51 -3.77 -5.72 1.26
N ALA A 52 -4.01 -5.72 -0.06
CA ALA A 52 -5.26 -5.29 -0.66
C ALA A 52 -6.41 -6.27 -0.43
N SER A 53 -6.11 -7.57 -0.42
CA SER A 53 -7.12 -8.63 -0.26
C SER A 53 -7.14 -9.18 1.17
N GLY A 54 -5.98 -9.23 1.84
CA GLY A 54 -5.84 -9.84 3.17
C GLY A 54 -5.94 -8.90 4.36
N ILE A 55 -5.73 -7.58 4.20
CA ILE A 55 -5.74 -6.61 5.31
C ILE A 55 -6.86 -5.59 5.15
N GLN A 56 -6.83 -4.84 4.04
CA GLN A 56 -7.71 -3.67 3.85
C GLN A 56 -9.21 -3.99 4.01
N PRO A 57 -9.74 -5.13 3.49
CA PRO A 57 -11.15 -5.43 3.62
C PRO A 57 -11.55 -5.71 5.07
N LEU A 58 -10.69 -6.37 5.84
CA LEU A 58 -10.93 -6.65 7.26
C LEU A 58 -10.98 -5.35 8.08
N GLU A 59 -10.09 -4.40 7.77
CA GLU A 59 -10.10 -3.08 8.41
C GLU A 59 -11.33 -2.26 8.02
N LYS A 60 -11.78 -2.35 6.77
CA LYS A 60 -12.96 -1.62 6.30
C LYS A 60 -14.24 -2.10 6.99
N TYR A 61 -14.38 -3.39 7.22
CA TYR A 61 -15.60 -4.00 7.76
C TYR A 61 -15.50 -4.39 9.24
N HIS A 62 -14.47 -3.94 9.96
CA HIS A 62 -14.21 -4.38 11.33
C HIS A 62 -15.41 -4.19 12.28
N PHE A 63 -16.16 -3.10 12.13
CA PHE A 63 -17.34 -2.82 12.96
C PHE A 63 -18.48 -3.82 12.72
N LEU A 64 -18.60 -4.32 11.48
CA LEU A 64 -19.63 -5.29 11.10
C LEU A 64 -19.25 -6.72 11.49
N LEU A 65 -17.95 -7.03 11.57
CA LEU A 65 -17.48 -8.41 11.72
C LEU A 65 -17.18 -8.81 13.18
N GLN A 66 -17.28 -7.90 14.15
CA GLN A 66 -16.99 -8.14 15.57
C GLN A 66 -15.62 -8.82 15.83
N ILE A 67 -14.64 -8.59 14.95
CA ILE A 67 -13.31 -9.20 15.03
C ILE A 67 -12.47 -8.43 16.05
N ASN A 68 -11.63 -9.12 16.83
CA ASN A 68 -10.57 -8.45 17.58
C ASN A 68 -9.53 -7.87 16.62
N ILE A 69 -9.66 -6.57 16.37
CA ILE A 69 -8.90 -5.81 15.38
C ILE A 69 -7.40 -5.83 15.69
N GLU A 70 -7.02 -5.74 16.96
CA GLU A 70 -5.63 -5.64 17.36
C GLU A 70 -4.88 -6.95 17.07
N MET A 71 -5.50 -8.10 17.38
CA MET A 71 -4.97 -9.40 17.01
C MET A 71 -4.89 -9.59 15.49
N SER A 72 -5.94 -9.21 14.76
CA SER A 72 -5.97 -9.37 13.31
C SER A 72 -4.91 -8.50 12.63
N LYS A 73 -4.75 -7.24 13.07
CA LYS A 73 -3.76 -6.33 12.52
C LYS A 73 -2.34 -6.79 12.79
N ASN A 74 -2.04 -7.25 14.01
CA ASN A 74 -0.73 -7.79 14.33
C ASN A 74 -0.38 -9.02 13.48
N TYR A 75 -1.35 -9.90 13.21
CA TYR A 75 -1.16 -11.05 12.32
C TYR A 75 -0.88 -10.62 10.87
N CYS A 76 -1.67 -9.68 10.35
CA CYS A 76 -1.54 -9.14 9.01
C CYS A 76 -0.19 -8.45 8.76
N PHE A 77 0.24 -7.55 9.67
CA PHE A 77 1.55 -6.90 9.56
C PHE A 77 2.72 -7.88 9.77
N SER A 78 2.54 -8.92 10.60
CA SER A 78 3.54 -9.99 10.73
C SER A 78 3.74 -10.74 9.42
N ALA A 79 2.67 -10.99 8.65
CA ALA A 79 2.76 -11.63 7.34
C ALA A 79 3.52 -10.76 6.35
N VAL A 80 3.22 -9.45 6.29
CA VAL A 80 3.93 -8.50 5.43
C VAL A 80 5.40 -8.40 5.83
N GLU A 81 5.71 -8.23 7.12
CA GLU A 81 7.09 -8.16 7.63
C GLU A 81 7.89 -9.41 7.24
N LYS A 82 7.28 -10.60 7.33
CA LYS A 82 7.91 -11.86 6.91
C LYS A 82 8.16 -11.93 5.40
N LEU A 83 7.26 -11.40 4.57
CA LEU A 83 7.49 -11.31 3.13
C LEU A 83 8.65 -10.36 2.83
N LEU A 84 8.66 -9.19 3.47
CA LEU A 84 9.70 -8.18 3.29
C LEU A 84 11.06 -8.67 3.76
N SER A 85 11.17 -9.48 4.81
CA SER A 85 12.47 -9.99 5.28
C SER A 85 13.24 -10.81 4.23
N SER A 86 12.53 -11.37 3.25
CA SER A 86 13.11 -12.17 2.15
C SER A 86 13.23 -11.43 0.83
N SER A 87 12.68 -10.22 0.71
CA SER A 87 12.53 -9.52 -0.58
C SER A 87 12.99 -8.07 -0.57
N ALA A 88 12.96 -7.41 0.59
CA ALA A 88 13.26 -6.00 0.70
C ALA A 88 14.76 -5.73 0.56
N GLY A 89 15.11 -4.85 -0.37
CA GLY A 89 16.37 -4.11 -0.38
C GLY A 89 16.12 -2.76 0.29
N LYS A 90 16.37 -1.66 -0.41
CA LYS A 90 15.96 -0.30 0.00
C LYS A 90 14.44 -0.15 0.16
N TYR A 91 13.67 -0.81 -0.68
CA TYR A 91 12.20 -0.75 -0.73
C TYR A 91 11.58 -2.14 -0.54
N CYS A 92 10.28 -2.31 -0.77
CA CYS A 92 9.59 -3.58 -0.58
C CYS A 92 10.21 -4.76 -1.34
N VAL A 93 10.68 -4.54 -2.58
CA VAL A 93 11.31 -5.58 -3.41
C VAL A 93 12.57 -5.02 -4.06
N GLY A 94 13.74 -5.35 -3.50
CA GLY A 94 15.02 -4.80 -3.94
C GLY A 94 15.16 -3.30 -3.70
N ASP A 95 15.85 -2.60 -4.61
CA ASP A 95 16.28 -1.21 -4.41
C ASP A 95 15.52 -0.19 -5.27
N GLU A 96 14.50 -0.62 -6.00
CA GLU A 96 13.61 0.22 -6.80
C GLU A 96 12.19 0.26 -6.22
N ILE A 97 11.48 1.37 -6.41
CA ILE A 97 10.10 1.53 -5.95
C ILE A 97 9.19 0.69 -6.84
N THR A 98 8.28 -0.06 -6.21
CA THR A 98 7.35 -0.96 -6.90
C THR A 98 5.91 -0.73 -6.48
N LEU A 99 4.96 -1.42 -7.13
CA LEU A 99 3.56 -1.42 -6.72
C LEU A 99 3.36 -1.89 -5.27
N ALA A 100 4.27 -2.71 -4.72
CA ALA A 100 4.22 -3.14 -3.34
C ALA A 100 4.40 -1.95 -2.38
N ASP A 101 5.27 -1.01 -2.70
CA ASP A 101 5.46 0.23 -1.93
C ASP A 101 4.22 1.13 -2.00
N CYS A 102 3.60 1.22 -3.18
CA CYS A 102 2.34 1.94 -3.38
C CYS A 102 1.19 1.36 -2.53
N CYS A 103 1.21 0.06 -2.23
CA CYS A 103 0.23 -0.57 -1.34
C CYS A 103 0.62 -0.45 0.14
N LEU A 104 1.91 -0.54 0.46
CA LEU A 104 2.40 -0.52 1.83
C LEU A 104 2.20 0.83 2.51
N ILE A 105 2.54 1.94 1.85
CA ILE A 105 2.54 3.26 2.48
C ILE A 105 1.13 3.70 2.97
N PRO A 106 0.05 3.58 2.16
CA PRO A 106 -1.30 3.84 2.66
C PRO A 106 -1.69 2.91 3.83
N GLN A 107 -1.22 1.67 3.83
CA GLN A 107 -1.51 0.72 4.89
C GLN A 107 -0.80 1.08 6.20
N ILE A 108 0.43 1.59 6.15
CA ILE A 108 1.15 2.13 7.32
C ILE A 108 0.42 3.36 7.86
N PHE A 109 -0.05 4.26 6.99
CA PHE A 109 -0.86 5.42 7.38
C PHE A 109 -2.10 4.97 8.15
N ASN A 110 -2.84 3.98 7.66
CA ASN A 110 -4.00 3.42 8.35
C ASN A 110 -3.62 2.82 9.71
N ALA A 111 -2.54 2.04 9.78
CA ALA A 111 -2.05 1.49 11.05
C ALA A 111 -1.80 2.59 12.08
N ARG A 112 -1.12 3.67 11.70
CA ARG A 112 -0.88 4.84 12.57
C ARG A 112 -2.18 5.50 13.00
N ARG A 113 -3.10 5.74 12.06
CA ARG A 113 -4.42 6.33 12.32
C ARG A 113 -5.23 5.51 13.33
N PHE A 114 -5.08 4.19 13.31
CA PHE A 114 -5.72 3.27 14.24
C PHE A 114 -4.87 2.86 15.44
N LEU A 115 -3.77 3.58 15.72
CA LEU A 115 -2.90 3.38 16.88
C LEU A 115 -2.30 1.96 17.00
N VAL A 116 -2.05 1.31 15.86
CA VAL A 116 -1.35 0.01 15.82
C VAL A 116 0.12 0.21 16.17
N ASP A 117 0.65 -0.63 17.07
CA ASP A 117 2.07 -0.63 17.38
C ASP A 117 2.87 -1.26 16.23
N LEU A 118 3.63 -0.42 15.51
CA LEU A 118 4.49 -0.87 14.41
C LEU A 118 5.93 -1.20 14.83
N ARG A 119 6.31 -0.98 16.10
CA ARG A 119 7.66 -1.28 16.61
C ARG A 119 8.11 -2.73 16.35
N PRO A 120 7.23 -3.75 16.37
CA PRO A 120 7.61 -5.13 16.05
C PRO A 120 7.97 -5.38 14.58
N PHE A 121 7.74 -4.42 13.66
CA PHE A 121 7.91 -4.59 12.22
C PHE A 121 9.04 -3.67 11.68
N PRO A 122 10.31 -3.98 11.98
CA PRO A 122 11.43 -3.11 11.66
C PRO A 122 11.68 -2.94 10.17
N THR A 123 11.39 -3.94 9.34
CA THR A 123 11.57 -3.85 7.88
C THR A 123 10.54 -2.91 7.27
N ILE A 124 9.28 -3.03 7.68
CA ILE A 124 8.20 -2.10 7.33
C ILE A 124 8.58 -0.66 7.69
N LEU A 125 9.00 -0.44 8.94
CA LEU A 125 9.42 0.90 9.41
C LEU A 125 10.63 1.46 8.65
N ARG A 126 11.54 0.59 8.21
CA ARG A 126 12.70 1.00 7.40
C ARG A 126 12.28 1.43 6.00
N VAL A 127 11.41 0.67 5.33
CA VAL A 127 10.89 1.03 4.00
C VAL A 127 10.11 2.35 4.07
N ASP A 128 9.26 2.51 5.08
CA ASP A 128 8.52 3.75 5.32
C ASP A 128 9.43 4.97 5.44
N ARG A 129 10.51 4.88 6.23
CA ARG A 129 11.49 5.96 6.38
C ARG A 129 12.20 6.31 5.06
N HIS A 130 12.43 5.31 4.19
CA HIS A 130 13.01 5.58 2.88
C HIS A 130 12.06 6.31 1.92
N LEU A 131 10.75 6.22 2.15
CA LEU A 131 9.71 6.79 1.30
C LEU A 131 9.06 8.06 1.86
N GLU A 132 9.22 8.33 3.16
CA GLU A 132 8.61 9.45 3.90
C GLU A 132 8.76 10.81 3.19
N ASN A 133 9.94 11.08 2.62
CA ASN A 133 10.25 12.34 1.95
C ASN A 133 10.32 12.22 0.42
N HIS A 134 9.87 11.09 -0.14
CA HIS A 134 9.87 10.93 -1.59
C HIS A 134 8.76 11.81 -2.21
N PRO A 135 9.07 12.70 -3.19
CA PRO A 135 8.12 13.70 -3.67
C PRO A 135 6.76 13.14 -4.11
N ALA A 136 6.74 11.98 -4.74
CA ALA A 136 5.50 11.32 -5.16
C ALA A 136 4.61 10.90 -3.98
N PHE A 137 5.20 10.41 -2.88
CA PHE A 137 4.44 10.00 -1.69
C PHE A 137 4.03 11.20 -0.84
N THR A 138 4.87 12.23 -0.77
CA THR A 138 4.49 13.51 -0.16
C THR A 138 3.31 14.15 -0.90
N ALA A 139 3.36 14.22 -2.24
CA ALA A 139 2.27 14.78 -3.03
C ALA A 139 0.97 13.97 -2.92
N ALA A 140 1.08 12.64 -2.79
CA ALA A 140 -0.06 11.74 -2.61
C ALA A 140 -0.54 11.63 -1.15
N HIS A 141 0.11 12.30 -0.20
CA HIS A 141 -0.27 12.21 1.21
C HIS A 141 -1.70 12.74 1.42
N PRO A 142 -2.53 12.10 2.28
CA PRO A 142 -3.91 12.54 2.53
C PRO A 142 -4.05 14.02 2.92
N ASN A 143 -3.08 14.55 3.66
CA ASN A 143 -3.08 15.97 4.08
C ASN A 143 -2.82 16.97 2.93
N ASN A 144 -2.39 16.49 1.77
CA ASN A 144 -2.06 17.31 0.61
C ASN A 144 -3.09 17.18 -0.52
N GLN A 145 -4.25 16.57 -0.25
CA GLN A 145 -5.31 16.39 -1.24
C GLN A 145 -6.31 17.57 -1.23
N PRO A 146 -6.97 17.87 -2.36
CA PRO A 146 -7.89 19.00 -2.48
C PRO A 146 -9.06 18.98 -1.51
N ASP A 147 -9.45 17.80 -1.03
CA ASP A 147 -10.55 17.56 -0.10
C ASP A 147 -10.09 17.41 1.36
N CYS A 148 -8.81 17.62 1.66
CA CYS A 148 -8.31 17.57 3.02
C CYS A 148 -8.98 18.64 3.90
N PRO A 149 -9.64 18.28 5.01
CA PRO A 149 -10.23 19.25 5.92
C PRO A 149 -9.16 20.17 6.52
N PRO A 150 -9.42 21.49 6.66
CA PRO A 150 -8.45 22.44 7.20
C PRO A 150 -7.90 22.06 8.60
N GLU A 151 -8.68 21.33 9.39
CA GLU A 151 -8.31 20.91 10.75
C GLU A 151 -7.30 19.75 10.75
N ALA A 152 -7.18 19.00 9.64
CA ALA A 152 -6.28 17.86 9.49
C ALA A 152 -4.85 18.27 9.07
N THR A 153 -4.65 19.49 8.59
CA THR A 153 -3.37 20.05 8.12
C THR A 153 -2.46 20.64 9.22
N LYS A 154 -2.63 20.25 10.49
CA LYS A 154 -1.82 20.75 11.61
C LYS A 154 -0.48 20.04 11.77
#